data_AF-A0A7M7H632-F1
#
_entry.id   AF-A0A7M7H632-F1
#
_cell.length_a   1.000
_cell.length_b   1.000
_cell.length_c   1.000
_cell.angle_alpha   90.00
_cell.angle_beta   90.00
_cell.angle_gamma   90.00
#
_symmetry.space_group_name_H-M   'P 1'
#
loop_
_entity.id
_entity.type
_entity.pdbx_description
1 polymer ?
#
loop_
_entity_poly.entity_id
_entity_poly.type
_entity_poly.pdbx_seq_one_letter_code
_entity_poly.pdbx_strand_id
1 'polypeptide(L)'
;MQGQRRDKGRDKPVADAHREYLDEEFSEDEGTEEKSERRAGREDGFSGNLSRATYAEKELDKLVNYVKDFTILSGLSDKDWNNQCIETIREFFEAPKNPCLTIFFEDDTLAALLSFPEKPVDELTYFVRKPFEVYSAEDFQSKILFGNVNNNVEDWILTIVNNVLTPIFAKVNVWPDSILCIDFPRGHS
;
A
#
# COMPACT_ATOMS: atom_id res chain seq x y z
N MET A 1 -10.25 -80.46 -28.32
CA MET A 1 -11.01 -80.83 -27.11
C MET A 1 -10.95 -79.66 -26.13
N GLN A 2 -12.13 -79.17 -25.70
CA GLN A 2 -12.46 -78.47 -24.44
C GLN A 2 -11.62 -77.22 -24.05
N GLY A 3 -12.16 -76.12 -23.54
CA GLY A 3 -13.49 -75.81 -23.03
C GLY A 3 -13.45 -74.41 -22.42
N GLN A 4 -14.59 -73.74 -22.45
CA GLN A 4 -14.86 -72.32 -22.21
C GLN A 4 -15.18 -72.04 -20.73
N ARG A 5 -14.71 -70.94 -20.12
CA ARG A 5 -15.40 -70.25 -19.01
C ARG A 5 -15.22 -68.72 -19.08
N ARG A 6 -16.36 -68.04 -19.00
CA ARG A 6 -16.60 -66.57 -18.96
C ARG A 6 -16.24 -66.05 -17.54
N ASP A 7 -16.02 -64.75 -17.29
CA ASP A 7 -17.12 -63.80 -17.08
C ASP A 7 -16.71 -62.31 -17.09
N LYS A 8 -17.75 -61.51 -17.31
CA LYS A 8 -17.93 -60.08 -17.57
C LYS A 8 -17.28 -59.10 -16.57
N GLY A 9 -16.71 -58.02 -17.11
CA GLY A 9 -16.69 -56.70 -16.47
C GLY A 9 -17.56 -55.73 -17.26
N ARG A 10 -18.50 -55.04 -16.60
CA ARG A 10 -19.45 -54.09 -17.19
C ARG A 10 -19.18 -52.69 -16.62
N ASP A 11 -19.30 -51.70 -17.50
CA ASP A 11 -18.98 -50.27 -17.39
C ASP A 11 -19.64 -49.44 -16.26
N LYS A 12 -18.90 -48.36 -15.89
CA LYS A 12 -19.30 -46.98 -15.46
C LYS A 12 -19.85 -46.73 -14.04
N PRO A 13 -19.91 -45.46 -13.55
CA PRO A 13 -18.99 -44.30 -13.67
C PRO A 13 -18.74 -43.56 -12.32
N VAL A 14 -17.95 -42.49 -12.38
CA VAL A 14 -17.56 -41.52 -11.33
C VAL A 14 -18.74 -40.72 -10.75
N ALA A 15 -18.76 -40.57 -9.41
CA ALA A 15 -19.40 -39.56 -8.57
C ALA A 15 -19.00 -39.90 -7.11
N ASP A 16 -18.80 -39.03 -6.12
CA ASP A 16 -18.79 -37.57 -5.93
C ASP A 16 -18.17 -37.37 -4.51
N ALA A 17 -17.78 -36.14 -4.22
CA ALA A 17 -17.27 -35.59 -2.98
C ALA A 17 -17.92 -36.10 -1.68
N HIS A 18 -17.12 -36.33 -0.63
CA HIS A 18 -17.20 -35.60 0.65
C HIS A 18 -16.23 -36.18 1.71
N ARG A 19 -15.56 -35.28 2.44
CA ARG A 19 -15.08 -35.37 3.84
C ARG A 19 -14.73 -36.74 4.44
N GLU A 20 -13.48 -36.87 4.90
CA GLU A 20 -13.10 -37.55 6.15
C GLU A 20 -11.74 -36.94 6.60
N TYR A 21 -11.76 -35.93 7.47
CA TYR A 21 -11.37 -35.95 8.91
C TYR A 21 -9.97 -36.55 9.14
N LEU A 22 -8.95 -35.71 9.38
CA LEU A 22 -8.35 -35.46 10.70
C LEU A 22 -7.96 -36.75 11.42
N ASP A 23 -6.71 -37.19 11.24
CA ASP A 23 -6.00 -37.99 12.24
C ASP A 23 -4.67 -37.30 12.54
N GLU A 24 -4.57 -36.86 13.79
CA GLU A 24 -3.42 -36.23 14.43
C GLU A 24 -2.42 -37.33 14.83
N GLU A 25 -1.18 -37.24 14.39
CA GLU A 25 -0.08 -37.97 15.04
C GLU A 25 0.90 -36.96 15.66
N PHE A 26 0.70 -36.71 16.95
CA PHE A 26 1.70 -36.16 17.86
C PHE A 26 2.83 -37.19 18.01
N SER A 27 4.01 -36.88 17.48
CA SER A 27 5.24 -37.58 17.87
C SER A 27 6.02 -36.69 18.84
N GLU A 28 5.96 -37.04 20.13
CA GLU A 28 6.82 -36.51 21.19
C GLU A 28 8.25 -37.05 21.00
N ASP A 29 9.23 -36.17 20.81
CA ASP A 29 10.65 -36.49 21.04
C ASP A 29 11.29 -35.35 21.84
N GLU A 30 11.65 -35.67 23.07
CA GLU A 30 12.30 -34.84 24.09
C GLU A 30 13.81 -34.88 23.88
N GLY A 31 14.47 -33.72 23.72
CA GLY A 31 15.91 -33.70 23.43
C GLY A 31 16.61 -32.34 23.49
N THR A 32 16.81 -31.85 24.72
CA THR A 32 18.03 -31.16 25.20
C THR A 32 18.31 -29.70 24.82
N GLU A 33 18.45 -28.90 25.87
CA GLU A 33 18.89 -27.51 25.97
C GLU A 33 20.30 -27.28 25.38
N GLU A 34 20.45 -26.25 24.54
CA GLU A 34 21.52 -25.22 24.59
C GLU A 34 21.49 -24.39 23.30
N LYS A 35 21.20 -23.07 23.42
CA LYS A 35 22.15 -21.99 23.11
C LYS A 35 21.44 -20.64 23.16
N SER A 36 21.66 -19.94 24.27
CA SER A 36 21.27 -18.56 24.49
C SER A 36 22.18 -17.62 23.71
N GLU A 37 21.76 -17.20 22.51
CA GLU A 37 22.38 -16.09 21.78
C GLU A 37 21.35 -15.00 21.47
N ARG A 38 21.36 -14.03 22.37
CA ARG A 38 20.83 -12.66 22.29
C ARG A 38 20.67 -12.15 20.85
N ARG A 39 19.42 -12.01 20.41
CA ARG A 39 18.98 -10.89 19.58
C ARG A 39 17.68 -10.38 20.16
N ALA A 40 17.77 -9.28 20.89
CA ALA A 40 16.63 -8.45 21.21
C ALA A 40 16.09 -7.91 19.88
N GLY A 41 15.16 -8.65 19.28
CA GLY A 41 14.28 -8.13 18.25
C GLY A 41 13.37 -7.11 18.91
N ARG A 42 13.39 -5.90 18.39
CA ARG A 42 12.43 -4.84 18.70
C ARG A 42 11.03 -5.44 18.59
N GLU A 43 10.32 -5.53 19.70
CA GLU A 43 8.90 -5.89 19.69
C GLU A 43 8.16 -4.72 19.07
N ASP A 44 8.02 -4.74 17.75
CA ASP A 44 7.05 -3.91 17.06
C ASP A 44 5.68 -4.32 17.59
N GLY A 45 5.00 -3.39 18.25
CA GLY A 45 3.70 -3.57 18.88
C GLY A 45 2.58 -3.81 17.87
N PHE A 46 2.64 -4.93 17.16
CA PHE A 46 1.60 -5.39 16.24
C PHE A 46 0.43 -5.96 17.04
N SER A 47 -0.40 -5.07 17.58
CA SER A 47 -1.65 -5.43 18.22
C SER A 47 -2.69 -5.77 17.15
N GLY A 48 -2.84 -7.07 16.85
CA GLY A 48 -4.10 -7.81 16.73
C GLY A 48 -5.28 -7.31 15.89
N ASN A 49 -5.17 -6.19 15.16
CA ASN A 49 -6.22 -5.69 14.27
C ASN A 49 -5.55 -5.16 13.00
N LEU A 50 -5.55 -5.97 11.93
CA LEU A 50 -4.96 -5.69 10.61
C LEU A 50 -5.53 -4.43 9.90
N SER A 51 -6.43 -3.69 10.55
CA SER A 51 -7.13 -2.53 10.01
C SER A 51 -6.60 -1.19 10.51
N ARG A 52 -5.92 -1.15 11.67
CA ARG A 52 -5.54 0.11 12.32
C ARG A 52 -4.17 0.02 12.98
N ALA A 53 -3.28 0.96 12.65
CA ALA A 53 -1.99 1.13 13.30
C ALA A 53 -2.16 1.90 14.61
N THR A 54 -1.41 1.49 15.64
CA THR A 54 -1.42 2.14 16.96
C THR A 54 -0.16 2.98 17.12
N TYR A 55 -0.32 4.26 17.44
CA TYR A 55 0.78 5.19 17.69
C TYR A 55 0.75 5.72 19.11
N ALA A 56 1.92 6.08 19.65
CA ALA A 56 1.97 6.92 20.83
C ALA A 56 1.53 8.34 20.46
N GLU A 57 0.77 9.01 21.34
CA GLU A 57 0.24 10.36 21.10
C GLU A 57 1.32 11.34 20.62
N LYS A 58 2.48 11.34 21.29
CA LYS A 58 3.61 12.21 20.97
C LYS A 58 4.23 11.94 19.59
N GLU A 59 4.13 10.71 19.11
CA GLU A 59 4.63 10.34 17.78
C GLU A 59 3.64 10.77 16.70
N LEU A 60 2.35 10.53 16.94
CA LEU A 60 1.28 10.96 16.04
C LEU A 60 1.26 12.49 15.87
N ASP A 61 1.45 13.25 16.95
CA ASP A 61 1.56 14.71 16.89
C ASP A 61 2.74 15.18 16.03
N LYS A 62 3.89 14.48 16.10
CA LYS A 62 5.04 14.79 15.24
C LYS A 62 4.74 14.52 13.77
N LEU A 63 4.08 13.39 13.47
CA LEU A 63 3.68 13.04 12.12
C LEU A 63 2.70 14.05 11.53
N VAL A 64 1.71 14.48 12.33
CA VAL A 64 0.78 15.55 11.95
C VAL A 64 1.53 16.84 11.66
N ASN A 65 2.50 17.23 12.50
CA ASN A 65 3.29 18.43 12.27
C ASN A 65 4.10 18.35 10.97
N TYR A 66 4.68 17.19 10.63
CA TYR A 66 5.35 17.04 9.33
C TYR A 66 4.41 17.22 8.15
N VAL A 67 3.18 16.70 8.24
CA VAL A 67 2.17 16.93 7.20
C VAL A 67 1.86 18.42 7.07
N LYS A 68 1.73 19.14 8.18
CA LYS A 68 1.54 20.60 8.16
C LYS A 68 2.71 21.33 7.50
N ASP A 69 3.94 21.00 7.90
CA ASP A 69 5.17 21.61 7.38
C ASP A 69 5.37 21.35 5.87
N PHE A 70 4.88 20.21 5.37
CA PHE A 70 4.94 19.84 3.96
C PHE A 70 3.75 20.34 3.13
N THR A 71 2.70 20.82 3.80
CA THR A 71 1.53 21.37 3.11
C THR A 71 1.86 22.77 2.62
N ILE A 72 1.88 22.93 1.30
CA ILE A 72 2.12 24.21 0.64
C ILE A 72 0.88 24.48 -0.19
N LEU A 73 0.07 25.43 0.26
CA LEU A 73 -1.11 25.92 -0.44
C LEU A 73 -1.08 27.45 -0.44
N SER A 74 -1.55 28.04 -1.53
CA SER A 74 -1.65 29.49 -1.67
C SER A 74 -2.55 30.07 -0.59
N GLY A 75 -2.02 31.00 0.22
CA GLY A 75 -2.79 31.65 1.28
C GLY A 75 -2.93 30.85 2.58
N LEU A 76 -2.32 29.66 2.69
CA LEU A 76 -2.31 28.88 3.93
C LEU A 76 -1.56 29.59 5.05
N SER A 77 -2.20 29.68 6.21
CA SER A 77 -1.63 30.19 7.45
C SER A 77 -1.85 29.20 8.60
N ASP A 78 -1.07 29.35 9.68
CA ASP A 78 -1.19 28.50 10.88
C ASP A 78 -2.59 28.54 11.52
N LYS A 79 -3.39 29.56 11.21
CA LYS A 79 -4.74 29.75 11.76
C LYS A 79 -5.81 28.96 11.02
N ASP A 80 -5.54 28.52 9.80
CA ASP A 80 -6.51 27.83 8.94
C ASP A 80 -6.65 26.35 9.32
N TRP A 81 -5.68 25.80 10.05
CA TRP A 81 -5.70 24.45 10.58
C TRP A 81 -6.83 24.28 11.61
N ASN A 82 -7.90 23.63 11.17
CA ASN A 82 -9.02 23.26 12.03
C ASN A 82 -8.89 21.82 12.57
N ASN A 83 -9.67 21.52 13.61
CA ASN A 83 -9.67 20.21 14.25
C ASN A 83 -10.08 19.08 13.29
N GLN A 84 -10.99 19.36 12.35
CA GLN A 84 -11.45 18.36 11.38
C GLN A 84 -10.28 17.89 10.49
N CYS A 85 -9.47 18.82 9.98
CA CYS A 85 -8.29 18.50 9.21
C CYS A 85 -7.28 17.70 10.03
N ILE A 86 -7.03 18.11 11.27
CA ILE A 86 -6.09 17.43 12.16
C ILE A 86 -6.54 15.99 12.42
N GLU A 87 -7.82 15.76 12.71
CA GLU A 87 -8.37 14.41 12.91
C GLU A 87 -8.27 13.56 11.64
N THR A 88 -8.54 14.12 10.46
CA THR A 88 -8.38 13.39 9.20
C THR A 88 -6.91 13.01 8.94
N ILE A 89 -5.95 13.89 9.27
CA ILE A 89 -4.52 13.57 9.17
C ILE A 89 -4.14 12.45 10.16
N ARG A 90 -4.70 12.48 11.38
CA ARG A 90 -4.48 11.41 12.36
C ARG A 90 -5.04 10.09 11.86
N GLU A 91 -6.26 10.11 11.34
CA GLU A 91 -6.91 8.95 10.74
C GLU A 91 -6.10 8.40 9.56
N PHE A 92 -5.46 9.26 8.76
CA PHE A 92 -4.53 8.81 7.73
C PHE A 92 -3.44 7.91 8.34
N PHE A 93 -2.72 8.33 9.38
CA PHE A 93 -1.69 7.47 9.96
C PHE A 93 -2.25 6.19 10.60
N GLU A 94 -3.36 6.32 11.31
CA GLU A 94 -3.99 5.22 12.04
C GLU A 94 -4.66 4.19 11.13
N ALA A 95 -5.13 4.56 9.93
CA ALA A 95 -5.81 3.66 9.01
C ALA A 95 -4.98 3.39 7.73
N PRO A 96 -3.94 2.52 7.78
CA PRO A 96 -3.07 2.16 6.64
C PRO A 96 -3.79 1.70 5.37
N LYS A 97 -5.08 1.34 5.47
CA LYS A 97 -5.94 0.98 4.36
C LYS A 97 -6.15 2.11 3.35
N ASN A 98 -6.15 3.38 3.79
CA ASN A 98 -6.45 4.52 2.93
C ASN A 98 -5.14 5.07 2.33
N PRO A 99 -4.78 4.79 1.06
CA PRO A 99 -3.43 5.08 0.57
C PRO A 99 -3.16 6.57 0.32
N CYS A 100 -4.18 7.44 0.42
CA CYS A 100 -4.10 8.83 0.02
C CYS A 100 -4.66 9.75 1.11
N LEU A 101 -4.06 10.93 1.22
CA LEU A 101 -4.54 12.08 1.97
C LEU A 101 -4.40 13.30 1.05
N THR A 102 -5.45 14.09 0.91
CA THR A 102 -5.41 15.37 0.19
C THR A 102 -5.84 16.50 1.09
N ILE A 103 -5.17 17.64 1.00
CA ILE A 103 -5.45 18.86 1.75
C ILE A 103 -5.64 20.00 0.75
N PHE A 104 -6.74 20.73 0.84
CA PHE A 104 -7.13 21.80 -0.09
C PHE A 104 -8.07 22.80 0.59
N PHE A 105 -8.34 23.92 -0.08
CA PHE A 105 -9.37 24.87 0.37
C PHE A 105 -10.72 24.56 -0.31
N GLU A 106 -11.77 24.42 0.50
CA GLU A 106 -13.17 24.40 0.06
C GLU A 106 -13.85 25.65 0.62
N ASP A 107 -14.28 26.57 -0.26
CA ASP A 107 -14.95 27.82 0.10
C ASP A 107 -14.24 28.59 1.24
N ASP A 108 -12.94 28.88 1.05
CA ASP A 108 -12.03 29.52 2.01
C ASP A 108 -11.77 28.75 3.33
N THR A 109 -12.27 27.52 3.45
CA THR A 109 -12.04 26.66 4.61
C THR A 109 -11.08 25.53 4.26
N LEU A 110 -10.05 25.33 5.09
CA LEU A 110 -9.14 24.20 4.90
C LEU A 110 -9.89 22.88 5.11
N ALA A 111 -9.78 21.98 4.14
CA ALA A 111 -10.38 20.65 4.16
C ALA A 111 -9.30 19.58 3.94
N ALA A 112 -9.48 18.42 4.57
CA ALA A 112 -8.66 17.24 4.38
C ALA A 112 -9.54 16.04 4.07
N LEU A 113 -9.12 15.19 3.13
CA LEU A 113 -9.82 13.97 2.72
C LEU A 113 -8.84 12.80 2.61
N LEU A 114 -9.31 11.58 2.89
CA LEU A 114 -8.54 10.33 2.72
C LEU A 114 -8.62 9.75 1.30
N SER A 115 -9.02 10.60 0.34
CA SER A 115 -9.19 10.32 -1.08
C SER A 115 -9.07 11.64 -1.83
N PHE A 116 -9.11 11.60 -3.17
CA PHE A 116 -9.21 12.82 -3.96
C PHE A 116 -10.60 13.45 -3.84
N PRO A 117 -10.70 14.80 -3.95
CA PRO A 117 -11.99 15.49 -3.98
C PRO A 117 -12.79 15.11 -5.25
N GLU A 118 -14.10 14.99 -5.11
CA GLU A 118 -15.00 14.68 -6.24
C GLU A 118 -15.17 15.86 -7.20
N LYS A 119 -14.98 17.07 -6.69
CA LYS A 119 -15.05 18.32 -7.45
C LYS A 119 -13.64 18.82 -7.78
N PRO A 120 -13.45 19.50 -8.92
CA PRO A 120 -12.20 20.20 -9.20
C PRO A 120 -11.89 21.22 -8.10
N VAL A 121 -10.63 21.28 -7.70
CA VAL A 121 -10.09 22.24 -6.73
C VAL A 121 -8.95 23.02 -7.38
N ASP A 122 -8.78 24.28 -6.98
CA ASP A 122 -7.78 25.17 -7.58
C ASP A 122 -6.35 24.71 -7.29
N GLU A 123 -6.12 24.25 -6.06
CA GLU A 123 -4.84 23.77 -5.58
C GLU A 123 -5.06 22.72 -4.48
N LEU A 124 -4.26 21.66 -4.48
CA LEU A 124 -4.25 20.66 -3.41
C LEU A 124 -2.83 20.18 -3.14
N THR A 125 -2.55 19.84 -1.88
CA THR A 125 -1.40 19.03 -1.51
C THR A 125 -1.86 17.60 -1.28
N TYR A 126 -1.18 16.63 -1.89
CA TYR A 126 -1.46 15.22 -1.72
C TYR A 126 -0.30 14.51 -1.02
N PHE A 127 -0.65 13.49 -0.24
CA PHE A 127 0.26 12.52 0.36
C PHE A 127 -0.23 11.13 -0.02
N VAL A 128 0.65 10.35 -0.63
CA VAL A 128 0.38 9.00 -1.11
C VAL A 128 1.39 8.06 -0.49
N ARG A 129 0.88 7.01 0.14
CA ARG A 129 1.67 5.94 0.75
C ARG A 129 1.60 4.67 -0.07
N LYS A 130 2.54 3.76 0.15
CA LYS A 130 2.36 2.38 -0.31
C LYS A 130 1.21 1.73 0.47
N PRO A 131 0.45 0.81 -0.15
CA PRO A 131 -0.65 0.13 0.53
C PRO A 131 -0.20 -0.53 1.85
N PHE A 132 -0.93 -0.27 2.93
CA PHE A 132 -0.67 -0.80 4.28
C PHE A 132 0.69 -0.41 4.90
N GLU A 133 1.37 0.60 4.34
CA GLU A 133 2.62 1.10 4.91
C GLU A 133 2.38 1.93 6.17
N VAL A 134 3.14 1.62 7.22
CA VAL A 134 3.13 2.30 8.52
C VAL A 134 4.40 3.13 8.63
N TYR A 135 4.29 4.37 9.12
CA TYR A 135 5.40 5.32 9.19
C TYR A 135 5.81 5.60 10.62
N SER A 136 7.10 5.52 10.92
CA SER A 136 7.66 6.17 12.10
C SER A 136 7.96 7.64 11.78
N ALA A 137 8.10 8.46 12.82
CA ALA A 137 8.50 9.86 12.66
C ALA A 137 9.87 10.04 11.95
N GLU A 138 10.74 9.04 11.99
CA GLU A 138 12.07 9.08 11.35
C GLU A 138 11.98 8.69 9.86
N ASP A 139 11.10 7.76 9.52
CA ASP A 139 11.00 7.22 8.17
C ASP A 139 10.06 8.01 7.26
N PHE A 140 9.06 8.69 7.84
CA PHE A 140 7.96 9.33 7.11
C PHE A 140 8.45 10.16 5.93
N GLN A 141 9.38 11.08 6.16
CA GLN A 141 9.88 12.02 5.15
C GLN A 141 10.57 11.33 3.97
N SER A 142 11.18 10.16 4.21
CA SER A 142 11.94 9.43 3.19
C SER A 142 11.09 8.50 2.33
N LYS A 143 9.92 8.08 2.84
CA LYS A 143 9.09 7.04 2.23
C LYS A 143 7.80 7.58 1.61
N ILE A 144 7.24 8.65 2.17
CA ILE A 144 5.97 9.22 1.69
C ILE A 144 6.18 9.88 0.33
N LEU A 145 5.28 9.61 -0.63
CA LEU A 145 5.19 10.39 -1.86
C LEU A 145 4.26 11.56 -1.60
N PHE A 146 4.72 12.79 -1.83
CA PHE A 146 3.88 13.97 -1.64
C PHE A 146 4.17 15.00 -2.71
N GLY A 147 3.20 15.89 -2.92
CA GLY A 147 3.30 16.94 -3.91
C GLY A 147 2.10 17.87 -3.86
N ASN A 148 2.19 18.93 -4.65
CA ASN A 148 1.10 19.86 -4.89
C ASN A 148 0.52 19.60 -6.29
N VAL A 149 -0.75 19.87 -6.53
CA VAL A 149 -1.36 19.88 -7.87
C VAL A 149 -2.26 21.10 -7.96
N ASN A 150 -2.23 21.79 -9.10
CA ASN A 150 -3.15 22.88 -9.41
C ASN A 150 -4.23 22.45 -10.41
N ASN A 151 -5.24 23.30 -10.60
CA ASN A 151 -6.34 23.06 -11.53
C ASN A 151 -5.93 22.95 -13.01
N ASN A 152 -4.71 23.35 -13.37
CA ASN A 152 -4.20 23.25 -14.73
C ASN A 152 -3.34 21.99 -14.89
N VAL A 153 -4.02 20.85 -14.81
CA VAL A 153 -3.42 19.51 -14.83
C VAL A 153 -2.62 19.26 -16.11
N GLU A 154 -3.09 19.76 -17.26
CA GLU A 154 -2.42 19.60 -18.55
C GLU A 154 -1.04 20.24 -18.55
N ASP A 155 -0.96 21.52 -18.16
CA ASP A 155 0.31 22.24 -18.07
C ASP A 155 1.23 21.61 -17.02
N TRP A 156 0.66 21.13 -15.90
CA TRP A 156 1.42 20.47 -14.85
C TRP A 156 2.09 19.18 -15.34
N ILE A 157 1.32 18.30 -16.00
CA ILE A 157 1.84 17.05 -16.55
C ILE A 157 2.91 17.33 -17.60
N LEU A 158 2.63 18.23 -18.55
CA LEU A 158 3.60 18.57 -19.60
C LEU A 158 4.89 19.16 -19.00
N THR A 159 4.76 20.00 -17.98
CA THR A 159 5.91 20.59 -17.28
C THR A 159 6.75 19.53 -16.59
N ILE A 160 6.13 18.59 -15.87
CA ILE A 160 6.85 17.50 -15.20
C ILE A 160 7.54 16.59 -16.23
N VAL A 161 6.82 16.18 -17.25
CA VAL A 161 7.36 15.28 -18.28
C VAL A 161 8.56 15.93 -18.95
N ASN A 162 8.42 17.17 -19.44
CA ASN A 162 9.47 17.84 -20.19
C ASN A 162 10.67 18.27 -19.34
N ASN A 163 10.44 18.79 -18.13
CA ASN A 163 11.50 19.43 -17.35
C ASN A 163 12.13 18.51 -16.30
N VAL A 164 11.40 17.51 -15.80
CA VAL A 164 11.89 16.59 -14.76
C VAL A 164 12.21 15.24 -15.38
N LEU A 165 11.25 14.63 -16.08
CA LEU A 165 11.39 13.25 -16.53
C LEU A 165 12.28 13.11 -17.78
N THR A 166 12.14 13.97 -18.78
CA THR A 166 12.96 13.94 -20.00
C THR A 166 14.47 13.93 -19.72
N PRO A 167 15.06 14.84 -18.89
CA PRO A 167 16.49 14.80 -18.62
C PRO A 167 16.94 13.58 -17.79
N ILE A 168 16.06 13.00 -16.99
CA ILE A 168 16.34 11.74 -16.26
C ILE A 168 16.39 10.59 -17.27
N PHE A 169 15.35 10.45 -18.09
CA PHE A 169 15.27 9.38 -19.09
C PHE A 169 16.35 9.47 -20.16
N ALA A 170 16.75 10.68 -20.57
CA ALA A 170 17.86 10.87 -21.51
C ALA A 170 19.20 10.30 -21.00
N LYS A 171 19.34 10.09 -19.68
CA LYS A 171 20.54 9.49 -19.05
C LYS A 171 20.39 7.99 -18.79
N VAL A 172 19.18 7.43 -18.94
CA VAL A 172 18.91 6.01 -18.71
C VAL A 172 19.33 5.24 -19.96
N ASN A 173 20.44 4.50 -19.84
CA ASN A 173 20.96 3.66 -20.91
C ASN A 173 20.52 2.19 -20.81
N VAL A 174 19.84 1.81 -19.72
CA VAL A 174 19.36 0.45 -19.46
C VAL A 174 17.98 0.52 -18.84
N TRP A 175 17.01 -0.08 -19.51
CA TRP A 175 15.65 -0.21 -19.00
C TRP A 175 15.47 -1.59 -18.33
N PRO A 176 14.68 -1.68 -17.24
CA PRO A 176 14.33 -2.97 -16.63
C PRO A 176 13.67 -3.93 -17.63
N ASP A 177 13.98 -5.23 -17.52
CA ASP A 177 13.44 -6.27 -18.42
C ASP A 177 11.90 -6.30 -18.46
N SER A 178 11.24 -5.91 -17.36
CA SER A 178 9.77 -5.81 -17.29
C SER A 178 9.15 -4.85 -18.31
N ILE A 179 9.92 -3.86 -18.80
CA ILE A 179 9.48 -2.90 -19.82
C ILE A 179 9.82 -3.40 -21.23
N LEU A 180 10.87 -4.21 -21.38
CA LEU A 180 11.31 -4.78 -22.65
C LEU A 180 10.48 -6.00 -23.08
N CYS A 181 9.87 -6.71 -22.13
CA CYS A 181 9.07 -7.92 -22.38
C CYS A 181 7.64 -7.67 -22.90
N ILE A 182 7.31 -6.47 -23.40
CA ILE A 182 6.12 -6.30 -24.26
C ILE A 182 6.48 -6.88 -25.64
N ASP A 183 6.53 -8.21 -25.71
CA ASP A 183 6.67 -8.94 -26.96
C ASP A 183 5.45 -8.64 -27.82
N PHE A 184 5.61 -7.79 -28.84
CA PHE A 184 4.67 -7.73 -29.95
C PHE A 184 4.61 -9.13 -30.57
N PRO A 185 3.44 -9.81 -30.60
CA PRO A 185 3.33 -11.07 -31.30
C PRO A 185 3.66 -10.80 -32.76
N ARG A 186 4.83 -11.28 -33.20
CA ARG A 186 5.20 -11.25 -34.62
C ARG A 186 4.15 -12.06 -35.35
N GLY A 187 3.30 -11.38 -36.10
CA GLY A 187 2.32 -12.02 -36.96
C GLY A 187 3.04 -13.01 -37.87
N HIS A 188 2.75 -14.28 -37.70
CA HIS A 188 3.16 -15.32 -38.62
C HIS A 188 2.48 -15.05 -39.97
N SER A 189 3.32 -14.79 -41.00
CA SER A 189 2.92 -14.75 -42.41
C SER A 189 2.57 -16.13 -42.93
#